data_AF-A0AAP3DI16-F1
#
_entry.id   AF-A0AAP3DI16-F1
#
_cell.length_a   1.000
_cell.length_b   1.000
_cell.length_c   1.000
_cell.angle_alpha   90.00
_cell.angle_beta   90.00
_cell.angle_gamma   90.00
#
_symmetry.space_group_name_H-M   'P 1'
#
loop_
_entity.id
_entity.type
_entity.pdbx_description
1 polymer ?
#
loop_
_entity_poly.entity_id
_entity_poly.type
_entity_poly.pdbx_seq_one_letter_code
_entity_poly.pdbx_strand_id
1 'polypeptide(L)'
;MVFDELREWSIQHNVEKRTKEGFLDVIMNIRKDSPNRIDKYFGEKFKSEYLEINIYKVAFTIANWPECNFNYIASYAKIEYKGKDMGFIS
;
A
#
# COMPACT_ATOMS: atom_id res chain seq x y z
N MET A 1 -2.95 -1.43 22.67
CA MET A 1 -3.54 -2.30 21.63
C MET A 1 -2.78 -3.60 21.63
N VAL A 2 -3.45 -4.70 21.98
CA VAL A 2 -2.86 -6.04 21.86
C VAL A 2 -3.03 -6.59 20.44
N PHE A 3 -2.35 -7.69 20.11
CA PHE A 3 -2.32 -8.24 18.75
C PHE A 3 -3.72 -8.51 18.18
N ASP A 4 -4.59 -9.15 18.94
CA ASP A 4 -5.94 -9.51 18.49
C ASP A 4 -6.80 -8.27 18.23
N GLU A 5 -6.69 -7.24 19.07
CA GLU A 5 -7.39 -5.96 18.88
C GLU A 5 -6.97 -5.27 17.58
N LEU A 6 -5.66 -5.24 17.26
CA LEU A 6 -5.18 -4.65 16.01
C LEU A 6 -5.68 -5.44 14.80
N ARG A 7 -5.68 -6.77 14.89
CA ARG A 7 -6.14 -7.65 13.82
C ARG A 7 -7.63 -7.44 13.54
N GLU A 8 -8.46 -7.49 14.57
CA GLU A 8 -9.91 -7.30 14.47
C GLU A 8 -10.25 -5.91 13.94
N TRP A 9 -9.61 -4.87 14.49
CA TRP A 9 -9.78 -3.51 14.00
C TRP A 9 -9.43 -3.40 12.51
N SER A 10 -8.33 -4.02 12.09
CA SER A 10 -7.87 -4.00 10.69
C SER A 10 -8.86 -4.67 9.73
N ILE A 11 -9.47 -5.78 10.17
CA ILE A 11 -10.52 -6.48 9.41
C ILE A 11 -11.78 -5.61 9.34
N GLN A 12 -12.27 -5.10 10.47
CA GLN A 12 -13.46 -4.26 10.54
C GLN A 12 -13.36 -3.00 9.67
N HIS A 13 -12.15 -2.41 9.61
CA HIS A 13 -11.91 -1.20 8.82
C HIS A 13 -11.45 -1.48 7.39
N ASN A 14 -11.48 -2.74 6.94
CA ASN A 14 -11.09 -3.18 5.61
C ASN A 14 -9.71 -2.62 5.20
N VAL A 15 -8.75 -2.63 6.13
CA VAL A 15 -7.39 -2.09 5.89
C VAL A 15 -6.83 -2.69 4.61
N GLU A 16 -6.98 -4.00 4.41
CA GLU A 16 -6.41 -4.64 3.24
C GLU A 16 -6.93 -4.10 1.91
N LYS A 17 -8.26 -4.01 1.80
CA LYS A 17 -8.92 -3.49 0.61
C LYS A 17 -8.51 -2.04 0.35
N ARG A 18 -8.55 -1.20 1.39
CA ARG A 18 -8.24 0.24 1.28
C ARG A 18 -6.80 0.48 0.84
N THR A 19 -5.85 -0.31 1.35
CA THR A 19 -4.46 -0.22 0.95
C THR A 19 -4.28 -0.61 -0.51
N LYS A 20 -4.88 -1.72 -0.95
CA LYS A 20 -4.81 -2.16 -2.36
C LYS A 20 -5.40 -1.12 -3.31
N GLU A 21 -6.58 -0.59 -2.98
CA GLU A 21 -7.25 0.46 -3.76
C GLU A 21 -6.40 1.74 -3.81
N GLY A 22 -5.86 2.19 -2.67
CA GLY A 22 -5.01 3.37 -2.62
C GLY A 22 -3.73 3.26 -3.45
N PHE A 23 -3.05 2.11 -3.41
CA PHE A 23 -1.88 1.87 -4.27
C PHE A 23 -2.25 1.84 -5.75
N LEU A 24 -3.36 1.21 -6.10
CA LEU A 24 -3.84 1.17 -7.48
C LEU A 24 -4.16 2.59 -7.98
N ASP A 25 -4.85 3.40 -7.18
CA ASP A 25 -5.16 4.79 -7.51
C ASP A 25 -3.90 5.61 -7.75
N VAL A 26 -2.87 5.47 -6.90
CA VAL A 26 -1.58 6.13 -7.09
C VAL A 26 -0.94 5.73 -8.42
N ILE A 27 -0.89 4.44 -8.73
CA ILE A 27 -0.31 3.94 -9.99
C ILE A 27 -1.10 4.48 -11.20
N MET A 28 -2.43 4.48 -11.13
CA MET A 28 -3.28 4.96 -12.21
C MET A 28 -3.17 6.47 -12.39
N ASN A 29 -3.02 7.24 -11.32
CA ASN A 29 -2.75 8.68 -11.38
C ASN A 29 -1.37 8.96 -12.01
N ILE A 30 -0.32 8.22 -11.62
CA ILE A 30 1.01 8.36 -12.26
C ILE A 30 0.91 8.05 -13.76
N ARG A 31 0.12 7.04 -14.17
CA ARG A 31 -0.11 6.72 -15.58
C ARG A 31 -0.73 7.88 -16.35
N LYS A 32 -1.70 8.55 -15.74
CA LYS A 32 -2.42 9.68 -16.33
C LYS A 32 -1.53 10.93 -16.43
N ASP A 33 -0.84 11.26 -15.34
CA ASP A 33 -0.12 12.52 -15.20
C ASP A 33 1.31 12.44 -15.77
N SER A 34 1.88 11.23 -15.86
CA SER A 34 3.26 11.00 -16.27
C SER A 34 3.44 9.60 -16.89
N PRO A 35 2.86 9.35 -18.08
CA PRO A 35 2.90 8.04 -18.74
C PRO A 35 4.33 7.50 -18.91
N ASN A 36 5.29 8.36 -19.27
CA ASN A 36 6.71 8.00 -19.40
C ASN A 36 7.29 7.42 -18.10
N ARG A 37 6.79 7.84 -16.93
CA ARG A 37 7.22 7.33 -15.63
C ARG A 37 6.70 5.91 -15.42
N ILE A 38 5.46 5.63 -15.79
CA ILE A 38 4.94 4.26 -15.76
C ILE A 38 5.72 3.35 -16.68
N ASP A 39 6.01 3.78 -17.91
CA ASP A 39 6.78 2.95 -18.84
C ASP A 39 8.21 2.70 -18.33
N LYS A 40 8.81 3.68 -17.65
CA LYS A 40 10.13 3.51 -17.01
C LYS A 40 10.11 2.45 -15.89
N TYR A 41 9.05 2.41 -15.07
CA TYR A 41 8.98 1.47 -13.96
C TYR A 41 8.46 0.10 -14.41
N PHE A 42 7.34 0.05 -15.13
CA PHE A 42 6.61 -1.17 -15.44
C PHE A 42 6.84 -1.68 -16.88
N GLY A 43 7.56 -0.93 -17.71
CA GLY A 43 7.77 -1.21 -19.13
C GLY A 43 6.63 -0.68 -20.01
N GLU A 44 6.89 -0.63 -21.31
CA GLU A 44 5.90 -0.21 -22.31
C GLU A 44 4.62 -1.05 -22.25
N LYS A 45 3.49 -0.40 -22.56
CA LYS A 45 2.15 -1.04 -22.59
C LYS A 45 1.76 -1.63 -21.23
N PHE A 46 1.99 -0.85 -20.16
CA PHE A 46 1.48 -1.19 -18.84
C PHE A 46 0.01 -1.60 -18.89
N LYS A 47 -0.26 -2.79 -18.33
CA LYS A 47 -1.61 -3.29 -18.06
C LYS A 47 -1.76 -3.58 -16.59
N SER A 48 -2.77 -3.00 -15.95
CA SER A 48 -3.07 -3.18 -14.53
C SER A 48 -3.41 -4.62 -14.17
N GLU A 49 -3.86 -5.45 -15.13
CA GLU A 49 -4.17 -6.88 -14.92
C GLU A 49 -2.95 -7.72 -14.50
N TYR A 50 -1.73 -7.24 -14.75
CA TYR A 50 -0.50 -7.91 -14.31
C TYR A 50 0.07 -7.36 -13.00
N LEU A 51 -0.65 -6.44 -12.36
CA LEU A 51 -0.25 -5.83 -11.10
C LEU A 51 -0.84 -6.61 -9.93
N GLU A 52 0.03 -7.02 -9.02
CA GLU A 52 -0.36 -7.67 -7.78
C GLU A 52 0.08 -6.80 -6.61
N ILE A 53 -0.86 -6.50 -5.70
CA ILE A 53 -0.59 -5.71 -4.49
C ILE A 53 -0.86 -6.62 -3.30
N ASN A 54 0.17 -6.95 -2.55
CA ASN A 54 0.09 -7.91 -1.44
C ASN A 54 0.51 -7.24 -0.13
N ILE A 55 -0.38 -7.22 0.85
CA ILE A 55 -0.06 -6.69 2.18
C ILE A 55 0.72 -7.73 2.95
N TYR A 56 1.81 -7.29 3.58
CA TYR A 56 2.68 -8.15 4.35
C TYR A 56 2.87 -7.67 5.79
N LYS A 57 2.43 -6.45 6.11
CA LYS A 57 2.58 -5.89 7.46
C LYS A 57 1.48 -4.86 7.75
N VAL A 58 0.97 -4.92 8.97
CA VAL A 58 0.18 -3.86 9.60
C VAL A 58 0.84 -3.51 10.93
N ALA A 59 0.94 -2.23 11.24
CA ALA A 59 1.57 -1.72 12.45
C ALA A 59 0.71 -0.64 13.10
N PHE A 60 0.58 -0.71 14.42
CA PHE A 60 0.07 0.39 15.23
C PHE A 60 1.26 1.20 15.74
N THR A 61 1.28 2.49 15.43
CA THR A 61 2.36 3.40 15.82
C THR A 61 1.83 4.43 16.80
N ILE A 62 2.52 4.53 17.94
CA ILE A 62 2.37 5.62 18.90
C ILE A 62 3.40 6.68 18.53
N ALA A 63 2.96 7.86 18.12
CA ALA A 63 3.86 8.97 17.81
C ALA A 63 3.88 9.99 18.96
N ASN A 64 4.89 10.85 18.97
CA ASN A 64 5.07 11.93 19.94
C ASN A 64 5.04 11.43 21.39
N TRP A 65 5.92 10.50 21.75
CA TRP A 65 6.03 10.05 23.15
C TRP A 65 6.71 11.13 24.01
N PRO A 66 6.18 11.47 25.21
CA PRO A 66 5.08 10.81 25.91
C PRO A 66 3.67 11.42 25.68
N GLU A 67 3.54 12.51 24.94
CA GLU A 67 2.26 13.20 24.72
C GLU A 67 1.19 12.31 24.06
N CYS A 68 1.61 11.39 23.18
CA CYS A 68 0.79 10.38 22.51
C CYS A 68 -0.49 10.90 21.85
N ASN A 69 -0.49 12.18 21.45
CA ASN A 69 -1.65 12.86 20.88
C ASN A 69 -1.90 12.56 19.39
N PHE A 70 -1.01 11.76 18.78
CA PHE A 70 -1.13 11.31 17.40
C PHE A 70 -0.72 9.84 17.32
N ASN A 71 -1.68 8.97 17.03
CA ASN A 71 -1.44 7.54 16.83
C ASN A 71 -2.07 7.13 15.50
N TYR A 72 -1.46 6.18 14.81
CA TYR A 72 -1.95 5.74 13.51
C TYR A 72 -1.66 4.27 13.25
N ILE A 73 -2.45 3.70 12.34
CA ILE A 73 -2.23 2.37 11.81
C ILE A 73 -1.61 2.51 10.43
N ALA A 74 -0.42 1.96 10.27
CA ALA A 74 0.27 1.86 8.99
C ALA A 74 0.07 0.47 8.40
N SER A 75 -0.18 0.40 7.10
CA SER A 75 -0.24 -0.85 6.34
C SER A 75 0.81 -0.78 5.24
N TYR A 76 1.48 -1.91 5.00
CA TYR A 76 2.56 -1.99 4.04
C TYR A 76 2.23 -3.06 3.01
N ALA A 77 2.35 -2.70 1.75
CA ALA A 77 2.17 -3.60 0.63
C ALA A 77 3.44 -3.74 -0.20
N LYS A 78 3.58 -4.90 -0.83
CA LYS A 78 4.51 -5.13 -1.93
C LYS A 78 3.73 -5.03 -3.24
N ILE A 79 4.40 -4.50 -4.26
CA ILE A 79 3.85 -4.39 -5.59
C ILE A 79 4.66 -5.30 -6.49
N GLU A 80 3.99 -6.24 -7.11
CA GLU A 80 4.58 -7.13 -8.09
C GLU A 80 3.96 -6.86 -9.46
N TYR A 81 4.79 -6.94 -10.50
CA TYR A 81 4.36 -6.76 -11.88
C TYR A 81 4.92 -7.87 -12.76
N LYS A 82 4.04 -8.65 -13.39
CA LYS A 82 4.43 -9.83 -14.19
C LYS A 82 5.35 -10.78 -13.39
N GLY A 83 5.04 -10.99 -12.11
CA GLY A 83 5.82 -11.83 -11.19
C GLY A 83 7.18 -11.27 -10.77
N LYS A 84 7.45 -9.98 -11.01
CA LYS A 84 8.66 -9.29 -10.54
C LYS A 84 8.30 -8.29 -9.44
N ASP A 85 9.03 -8.34 -8.33
CA ASP A 85 8.92 -7.35 -7.26
C ASP A 85 9.36 -5.98 -7.80
N MET A 86 8.47 -4.99 -7.71
CA MET A 86 8.67 -3.61 -8.15
C MET A 86 9.19 -2.72 -7.01
N GLY A 87 9.47 -3.32 -5.86
CA GLY A 87 9.96 -2.65 -4.66
C GLY A 87 8.85 -2.14 -3.75
N PHE A 88 9.28 -1.59 -2.63
CA PHE A 88 8.40 -0.92 -1.67
C PHE A 88 8.13 0.51 -2.16
N ILE A 89 6.90 0.79 -2.56
CA ILE A 89 6.43 2.17 -2.61
C ILE A 89 6.02 2.51 -1.17
N SER A 90 6.94 3.12 -0.42
CA SER A 90 6.71 3.67 0.92
C SER A 90 6.07 5.04 0.85
#